data_AF-A0A2V5MQ83-F1
#
_entry.id   AF-A0A2V5MQ83-F1
#
_cell.length_a   1.000
_cell.length_b   1.000
_cell.length_c   1.000
_cell.angle_alpha   90.00
_cell.angle_beta   90.00
_cell.angle_gamma   90.00
#
_symmetry.space_group_name_H-M   'P 1'
#
loop_
_entity.id
_entity.type
_entity.pdbx_description
1 polymer ?
#
loop_
_entity_poly.entity_id
_entity_poly.type
_entity_poly.pdbx_seq_one_letter_code
_entity_poly.pdbx_strand_id
1 'polypeptide(L)'
;MAKKLFLLDGMALVYRAHFALIAKPIFTSKGINTSALYGFTQTLLEILRNQQPTHIAVAFDTDAPTARHAAFKDYKATRQAMPEELSDALPHVARMLEAFRIPRITCDG
;
A
#
# COMPACT_ATOMS: atom_id res chain seq x y z
N MET A 1 -0.99 29.49 6.24
CA MET A 1 -1.65 28.17 6.13
C MET A 1 -1.08 27.23 7.18
N ALA A 2 -1.92 26.44 7.84
CA ALA A 2 -1.46 25.43 8.79
C ALA A 2 -0.71 24.31 8.05
N LYS A 3 0.47 23.91 8.54
CA LYS A 3 1.19 22.77 8.00
C LYS A 3 0.44 21.50 8.38
N LYS A 4 0.08 20.70 7.37
CA LYS A 4 -0.62 19.42 7.52
C LYS A 4 0.22 18.30 6.92
N LEU A 5 0.57 17.31 7.75
CA LEU A 5 1.33 16.13 7.38
C LEU A 5 0.39 14.92 7.31
N PHE A 6 0.48 14.17 6.22
CA PHE A 6 -0.20 12.88 6.07
C PHE A 6 0.83 11.76 5.99
N LEU A 7 0.68 10.77 6.87
CA LEU A 7 1.43 9.53 6.84
C LEU A 7 0.44 8.41 6.55
N LEU A 8 0.62 7.75 5.41
CA LEU A 8 -0.27 6.70 4.96
C LEU A 8 0.35 5.33 5.21
N ASP A 9 -0.44 4.40 5.72
CA ASP A 9 -0.09 2.98 5.75
C ASP A 9 -0.31 2.39 4.35
N GLY A 10 0.77 2.13 3.64
CA GLY A 10 0.76 1.61 2.28
C GLY A 10 0.14 0.23 2.18
N MET A 11 0.49 -0.68 3.10
CA MET A 11 -0.02 -2.05 3.08
C MET A 11 -1.52 -2.07 3.31
N ALA A 12 -2.02 -1.35 4.33
CA ALA A 12 -3.45 -1.30 4.62
C ALA A 12 -4.27 -0.73 3.44
N LEU A 13 -3.73 0.26 2.72
CA LEU A 13 -4.39 0.82 1.54
C LEU A 13 -4.39 -0.15 0.36
N VAL A 14 -3.29 -0.85 0.10
CA VAL A 14 -3.20 -1.85 -0.98
C VAL A 14 -4.14 -3.02 -0.72
N TYR A 15 -4.20 -3.56 0.51
CA TYR A 15 -5.16 -4.60 0.90
C TYR A 15 -6.61 -4.15 0.71
N ARG A 16 -6.94 -2.94 1.17
CA ARG A 16 -8.29 -2.37 1.01
C ARG A 16 -8.66 -2.24 -0.46
N ALA A 17 -7.75 -1.75 -1.29
CA ALA A 17 -7.95 -1.59 -2.73
C ALA A 17 -8.16 -2.93 -3.44
N HIS A 18 -7.35 -3.95 -3.09
CA HIS A 18 -7.48 -5.29 -3.65
C HIS A 18 -8.84 -5.91 -3.32
N PHE A 19 -9.24 -5.94 -2.04
CA PHE A 19 -10.50 -6.56 -1.65
C PHE A 19 -11.74 -5.79 -2.11
N ALA A 20 -11.64 -4.46 -2.26
CA ALA A 20 -12.74 -3.65 -2.80
C ALA A 20 -13.09 -4.02 -4.26
N LEU A 21 -12.11 -4.54 -5.02
CA LEU A 21 -12.25 -4.84 -6.44
C LEU A 21 -12.11 -6.32 -6.77
N ILE A 22 -12.03 -7.20 -5.77
CA ILE A 22 -11.86 -8.65 -5.97
C ILE A 22 -13.02 -9.28 -6.76
N ALA A 23 -14.25 -8.76 -6.60
CA ALA A 23 -15.43 -9.22 -7.32
C ALA A 23 -15.46 -8.74 -8.78
N LYS A 24 -14.72 -7.67 -9.12
CA LYS A 24 -14.64 -7.07 -10.45
C LYS A 24 -13.20 -6.61 -10.75
N PRO A 25 -12.27 -7.56 -10.91
CA PRO A 25 -10.86 -7.25 -11.09
C PRO A 25 -10.61 -6.50 -12.40
N ILE A 26 -9.68 -5.55 -12.35
CA ILE A 26 -9.27 -4.72 -13.48
C ILE A 26 -7.95 -5.24 -14.02
N PHE A 27 -7.95 -5.65 -15.29
CA PHE A 27 -6.75 -6.16 -15.96
C PHE A 27 -6.28 -5.23 -17.08
N THR A 28 -4.98 -5.23 -17.31
CA THR A 28 -4.40 -4.64 -18.54
C THR A 28 -4.66 -5.53 -19.75
N SER A 29 -4.44 -5.00 -20.96
CA SER A 29 -4.49 -5.79 -22.21
C SER A 29 -3.49 -6.96 -22.25
N LYS A 30 -2.49 -6.97 -21.37
CA LYS A 30 -1.50 -8.04 -21.21
C LYS A 30 -1.87 -9.04 -20.10
N GLY A 31 -3.05 -8.93 -19.50
CA GLY A 31 -3.53 -9.85 -18.45
C GLY A 31 -3.02 -9.56 -17.04
N ILE A 32 -2.29 -8.46 -16.82
CA ILE A 32 -1.79 -8.09 -15.48
C ILE A 32 -2.92 -7.49 -14.64
N ASN A 33 -3.15 -8.02 -13.43
CA ASN A 33 -4.12 -7.48 -12.49
C ASN A 33 -3.64 -6.12 -11.94
N THR A 34 -4.46 -5.08 -12.08
CA THR A 34 -4.18 -3.70 -11.66
C THR A 34 -5.18 -3.19 -10.62
N SER A 35 -6.03 -4.05 -10.08
CA SER A 35 -7.11 -3.68 -9.16
C SER A 35 -6.57 -2.94 -7.93
N ALA A 36 -5.55 -3.51 -7.28
CA ALA A 36 -4.94 -2.92 -6.09
C ALA A 36 -4.26 -1.57 -6.40
N LEU A 37 -3.54 -1.49 -7.52
CA LEU A 37 -2.92 -0.25 -7.98
C LEU A 37 -3.96 0.83 -8.28
N TYR A 38 -5.03 0.48 -8.98
CA TYR A 38 -6.11 1.40 -9.34
C TYR A 38 -6.80 1.95 -8.08
N GLY A 39 -7.21 1.07 -7.16
CA GLY A 39 -7.88 1.49 -5.93
C GLY A 39 -6.96 2.34 -5.04
N PHE A 40 -5.69 1.97 -4.89
CA PHE A 40 -4.70 2.76 -4.16
C PHE A 40 -4.55 4.16 -4.77
N THR A 41 -4.43 4.25 -6.09
CA THR A 41 -4.31 5.53 -6.81
C THR A 41 -5.52 6.42 -6.57
N GLN A 42 -6.73 5.86 -6.63
CA GLN A 42 -7.97 6.61 -6.39
C GLN A 42 -8.00 7.20 -4.98
N THR A 43 -7.70 6.39 -3.96
CA THR A 43 -7.63 6.87 -2.57
C THR A 43 -6.57 7.95 -2.39
N LEU A 44 -5.39 7.78 -3.01
CA LEU A 44 -4.33 8.78 -2.96
C LEU A 44 -4.78 10.12 -3.58
N LEU A 45 -5.37 10.08 -4.78
CA LEU A 45 -5.87 11.27 -5.47
C LEU A 45 -6.97 11.99 -4.68
N GLU A 46 -7.85 11.23 -4.03
CA GLU A 46 -8.89 11.77 -3.15
C GLU A 46 -8.29 12.52 -1.96
N ILE A 47 -7.29 11.94 -1.29
CA ILE A 47 -6.57 12.58 -0.18
C ILE A 47 -5.90 13.87 -0.66
N LEU A 48 -5.18 13.82 -1.78
CA LEU A 48 -4.48 15.00 -2.32
C LEU A 48 -5.45 16.13 -2.64
N ARG A 49 -6.61 15.81 -3.24
CA ARG A 49 -7.63 16.79 -3.63
C ARG A 49 -8.38 17.37 -2.44
N ASN A 50 -8.85 16.52 -1.54
CA ASN A 50 -9.78 16.93 -0.48
C ASN A 50 -9.04 17.48 0.74
N GLN A 51 -7.84 16.96 1.04
CA GLN A 51 -7.10 17.34 2.24
C GLN A 51 -6.02 18.37 2.00
N GLN A 52 -5.58 18.53 0.74
CA GLN A 52 -4.52 19.47 0.31
C GLN A 52 -3.34 19.48 1.30
N PRO A 53 -2.71 18.32 1.54
CA PRO A 53 -1.65 18.20 2.52
C PRO A 53 -0.42 19.00 2.10
N THR A 54 0.22 19.66 3.06
CA THR A 54 1.51 20.32 2.81
C THR A 54 2.66 19.32 2.73
N HIS A 55 2.53 18.18 3.38
CA HIS A 55 3.52 17.10 3.41
C HIS A 55 2.79 15.76 3.36
N ILE A 56 3.33 14.80 2.61
CA ILE A 56 2.79 13.45 2.50
C ILE A 56 3.93 12.43 2.39
N ALA A 57 3.76 11.27 3.01
CA ALA A 57 4.61 10.11 2.82
C ALA A 57 3.79 8.82 2.99
N VAL A 58 4.26 7.73 2.40
CA VAL A 58 3.66 6.40 2.51
C VAL A 58 4.66 5.45 3.13
N ALA A 59 4.27 4.83 4.25
CA ALA A 59 5.06 3.83 4.93
C ALA A 59 4.69 2.43 4.44
N PHE A 60 5.69 1.58 4.20
CA PHE A 60 5.50 0.16 3.91
C PHE A 60 6.25 -0.69 4.91
N ASP A 61 5.64 -1.81 5.27
CA ASP A 61 6.30 -2.86 6.05
C ASP A 61 7.37 -3.55 5.19
N THR A 62 8.49 -3.90 5.81
CA THR A 62 9.57 -4.70 5.21
C THR A 62 9.42 -6.16 5.61
N ASP A 63 9.83 -7.09 4.74
CA ASP A 63 9.84 -8.53 5.03
C ASP A 63 10.92 -8.95 6.05
N ALA A 64 11.76 -8.01 6.50
CA ALA A 64 12.81 -8.26 7.48
C ALA A 64 12.24 -8.77 8.82
N PRO A 65 12.74 -9.90 9.35
CA PRO A 65 12.25 -10.48 10.60
C PRO A 65 12.70 -9.61 11.78
N THR A 66 11.82 -8.71 12.22
CA THR A 66 12.04 -7.93 13.44
C THR A 66 12.00 -8.81 14.69
N ALA A 67 12.71 -8.42 15.76
CA ALA A 67 12.80 -9.18 17.03
C ALA A 67 11.43 -9.51 17.69
N ARG A 68 10.34 -8.84 17.28
CA ARG A 68 8.95 -9.17 17.65
C ARG A 68 8.42 -10.49 17.08
N HIS A 69 9.03 -11.00 15.99
CA HIS A 69 8.68 -12.31 15.41
C HIS A 69 9.05 -13.49 16.33
N ALA A 70 10.02 -13.31 17.24
CA ALA A 70 10.39 -14.33 18.21
C ALA A 70 9.44 -14.39 19.42
N ALA A 71 8.79 -13.28 19.79
CA ALA A 71 7.98 -13.17 21.01
C ALA A 71 6.47 -13.43 20.80
N PHE A 72 5.96 -13.36 19.57
CA PHE A 72 4.53 -13.46 19.25
C PHE A 72 4.25 -14.38 18.05
N LYS A 73 4.65 -15.66 18.15
CA LYS A 73 4.29 -16.68 17.14
C LYS A 73 2.78 -16.83 16.96
N ASP A 74 2.01 -16.69 18.04
CA ASP A 74 0.56 -16.95 18.02
C ASP A 74 -0.29 -15.78 17.49
N TYR A 75 0.23 -14.55 17.41
CA TYR A 75 -0.54 -13.38 16.96
C TYR A 75 -0.52 -13.18 15.44
N LYS A 76 0.46 -13.73 14.72
CA LYS A 76 0.52 -13.74 13.25
C LYS A 76 0.07 -15.07 12.62
N ALA A 77 -0.21 -16.11 13.43
CA ALA A 77 -0.61 -17.43 12.95
C ALA A 77 -1.95 -17.45 12.19
N THR A 78 -2.83 -16.47 12.41
CA THR A 78 -4.11 -16.30 11.70
C THR A 78 -4.04 -15.34 10.52
N ARG A 79 -2.89 -14.68 10.24
CA ARG A 79 -2.74 -13.95 8.98
C ARG A 79 -2.60 -14.96 7.87
N GLN A 80 -3.64 -15.06 7.04
CA GLN A 80 -3.54 -15.74 5.76
C GLN A 80 -2.35 -15.16 4.99
N ALA A 81 -1.61 -16.04 4.29
CA ALA A 81 -0.50 -15.62 3.45
C ALA A 81 -0.95 -14.48 2.52
N MET A 82 -0.08 -13.50 2.32
CA MET A 82 -0.36 -12.40 1.39
C MET A 82 -0.74 -13.00 0.03
N PRO A 83 -1.90 -12.64 -0.55
CA PRO A 83 -2.28 -13.12 -1.87
C PRO A 83 -1.18 -12.79 -2.89
N GLU A 84 -0.85 -13.73 -3.76
CA GLU A 84 0.19 -13.56 -4.78
C GLU A 84 -0.06 -12.31 -5.64
N GLU A 85 -1.32 -12.09 -6.02
CA GLU A 85 -1.75 -10.90 -6.76
C GLU A 85 -1.45 -9.58 -6.04
N LEU A 86 -1.47 -9.58 -4.70
CA LEU A 86 -1.15 -8.40 -3.91
C LEU A 86 0.35 -8.15 -3.89
N SER A 87 1.13 -9.23 -3.77
CA SER A 87 2.60 -9.19 -3.89
C SER A 87 3.03 -8.59 -5.23
N ASP A 88 2.41 -9.06 -6.32
CA ASP A 88 2.69 -8.59 -7.68
C ASP A 88 2.34 -7.11 -7.91
N ALA A 89 1.36 -6.59 -7.15
CA ALA A 89 0.98 -5.19 -7.22
C ALA A 89 1.98 -4.25 -6.51
N LEU A 90 2.69 -4.71 -5.47
CA LEU A 90 3.56 -3.86 -4.65
C LEU A 90 4.67 -3.14 -5.44
N PRO A 91 5.42 -3.81 -6.35
CA PRO A 91 6.39 -3.13 -7.21
C PRO A 91 5.76 -2.02 -8.05
N HIS A 92 4.52 -2.22 -8.51
CA HIS A 92 3.82 -1.22 -9.31
C HIS A 92 3.35 -0.02 -8.47
N VAL A 93 2.89 -0.26 -7.25
CA VAL A 93 2.54 0.80 -6.29
C VAL A 93 3.78 1.64 -5.95
N ALA A 94 4.93 1.00 -5.73
CA ALA A 94 6.18 1.71 -5.47
C ALA A 94 6.58 2.63 -6.63
N ARG A 95 6.57 2.11 -7.88
CA ARG A 95 6.84 2.92 -9.08
C ARG A 95 5.84 4.08 -9.25
N MET A 96 4.58 3.84 -8.90
CA MET A 96 3.56 4.88 -8.96
C MET A 96 3.85 5.99 -7.96
N LEU A 97 4.17 5.68 -6.70
CA LEU A 97 4.53 6.67 -5.69
C LEU A 97 5.76 7.50 -6.10
N GLU A 98 6.76 6.86 -6.70
CA GLU A 98 7.92 7.53 -7.27
C GLU A 98 7.51 8.52 -8.38
N ALA A 99 6.62 8.11 -9.29
CA ALA A 99 6.09 8.98 -10.34
C ALA A 99 5.31 10.19 -9.78
N PHE A 100 4.58 10.01 -8.66
CA PHE A 100 3.94 11.11 -7.93
C PHE A 100 4.92 11.95 -7.08
N ARG A 101 6.19 11.58 -7.03
CA ARG A 101 7.22 12.19 -6.16
C ARG A 101 6.84 12.15 -4.68
N ILE A 102 6.16 11.09 -4.26
CA ILE A 102 5.77 10.88 -2.87
C ILE A 102 6.81 9.98 -2.19
N PRO A 103 7.43 10.41 -1.08
CA PRO A 103 8.37 9.59 -0.33
C PRO A 103 7.74 8.28 0.13
N ARG A 104 8.40 7.18 -0.25
CA ARG A 104 8.15 5.84 0.29
C ARG A 104 9.11 5.61 1.45
N ILE A 105 8.58 5.40 2.65
CA ILE A 105 9.37 5.16 3.87
C ILE A 105 9.30 3.67 4.18
N THR A 106 10.47 3.06 4.33
CA THR A 106 10.64 1.69 4.81
C THR A 106 11.73 1.71 5.87
N CYS A 107 11.55 0.95 6.94
CA CYS A 107 12.55 0.82 8.00
C CYS A 107 12.62 -0.65 8.37
N ASP A 108 13.79 -1.25 8.14
CA ASP A 108 14.08 -2.57 8.69
C ASP A 108 14.14 -2.44 10.22
N GLY A 109 13.70 -3.47 10.95
CA GLY A 109 13.68 -3.47 12.41
C GLY A 109 14.24 -4.74 13.04
#